data_AF-A0A7C6J2P3-F1
#
_entry.id   AF-A0A7C6J2P3-F1
#
_cell.length_a   1.000
_cell.length_b   1.000
_cell.length_c   1.000
_cell.angle_alpha   90.00
_cell.angle_beta   90.00
_cell.angle_gamma   90.00
#
_symmetry.space_group_name_H-M   'P 1'
#
loop_
_entity.id
_entity.type
_entity.pdbx_description
1 polymer ?
#
loop_
_entity_poly.entity_id
_entity_poly.type
_entity_poly.pdbx_seq_one_letter_code
_entity_poly.pdbx_strand_id
1 'polypeptide(L)'
;MQKKVLTILLVLVIAMLLVAGCSKKESDTTLEGTWRITEMVEGGEKTSFPKEVALSDLFGEDEDEDEEYGIDNDDEDEEPDTPDVMVTLQHYLQLKDGTIKFFGEISYGEKTWVFLMDEGKYTVDGNTISITYDEEEEEDEEAEAGAEDEGEESEEVTVWTYVITGKTINISSPDEDDDDDTSGMTAVKVADSVVAEPVDPLQFLAELIAEILKNAPES
;
A
#
# COMPACT_ATOMS: atom_id res chain seq x y z
N MET A 1 -47.13 -16.80 -47.38
CA MET A 1 -46.90 -16.09 -46.09
C MET A 1 -45.75 -16.66 -45.25
N GLN A 2 -45.42 -17.95 -45.33
CA GLN A 2 -44.38 -18.57 -44.47
C GLN A 2 -42.93 -18.10 -44.70
N LYS A 3 -42.54 -17.72 -45.92
CA LYS A 3 -41.15 -17.29 -46.21
C LYS A 3 -40.76 -15.98 -45.50
N LYS A 4 -41.69 -15.04 -45.33
CA LYS A 4 -41.43 -13.74 -44.68
C LYS A 4 -41.27 -13.89 -43.15
N VAL A 5 -42.02 -14.80 -42.54
CA VAL A 5 -41.92 -15.09 -41.10
C VAL A 5 -40.59 -15.76 -40.78
N LEU A 6 -40.15 -16.69 -41.64
CA LEU A 6 -38.87 -17.39 -41.45
C LEU A 6 -37.66 -16.44 -41.51
N THR A 7 -37.68 -15.46 -42.42
CA THR A 7 -36.60 -14.47 -42.55
C THR A 7 -36.54 -13.54 -41.33
N ILE A 8 -37.68 -13.11 -40.79
CA ILE A 8 -37.74 -12.28 -39.58
C ILE A 8 -37.21 -13.05 -38.37
N LEU A 9 -37.55 -14.33 -38.25
CA LEU A 9 -37.09 -15.18 -37.15
C LEU A 9 -35.58 -15.43 -37.21
N LEU A 10 -35.02 -15.60 -38.41
CA LEU A 10 -33.58 -15.77 -38.61
C LEU A 10 -32.78 -14.49 -38.26
N VAL A 11 -33.31 -13.31 -38.63
CA VAL A 11 -32.70 -12.03 -38.26
C VAL A 11 -32.75 -11.79 -36.75
N LEU A 12 -33.85 -12.18 -36.09
CA LEU A 12 -33.97 -12.08 -34.62
C LEU A 12 -32.98 -13.00 -33.89
N VAL A 13 -32.76 -14.23 -34.37
CA VAL A 13 -31.77 -15.15 -33.78
C VAL A 13 -30.35 -14.63 -33.97
N ILE A 14 -30.02 -14.07 -35.13
CA ILE A 14 -28.71 -13.45 -35.38
C ILE A 14 -28.52 -12.20 -34.49
N ALA A 15 -29.56 -11.37 -34.33
CA ALA A 15 -29.51 -10.21 -33.43
C ALA A 15 -29.34 -10.63 -31.96
N MET A 16 -30.00 -11.70 -31.51
CA MET A 16 -29.80 -12.22 -30.15
C MET A 16 -28.41 -12.83 -29.95
N LEU A 17 -27.84 -13.49 -30.97
CA LEU A 17 -26.47 -14.01 -30.93
C LEU A 17 -25.41 -12.90 -30.94
N LEU A 18 -25.68 -11.76 -31.60
CA LEU A 18 -24.81 -10.59 -31.58
C LEU A 18 -24.82 -9.86 -30.23
N VAL A 19 -25.91 -9.93 -29.46
CA VAL A 19 -26.00 -9.32 -28.13
C VAL A 19 -25.47 -10.25 -27.03
N ALA A 20 -25.59 -11.57 -27.19
CA ALA A 20 -25.07 -12.55 -26.22
C ALA A 20 -23.55 -12.82 -26.32
N GLY A 21 -22.87 -12.34 -27.38
CA GLY A 21 -21.46 -12.62 -27.66
C GLY A 21 -20.45 -11.54 -27.23
N CYS A 22 -20.90 -10.43 -26.65
CA CYS A 22 -20.03 -9.30 -26.29
C CYS A 22 -19.99 -9.04 -24.78
N SER A 23 -19.73 -10.06 -23.96
CA SER A 23 -19.08 -9.82 -22.67
C SER A 23 -17.58 -9.94 -22.89
N LYS A 24 -17.00 -8.96 -23.58
CA LYS A 24 -15.56 -8.70 -23.46
C LYS A 24 -15.37 -8.28 -22.01
N LYS A 25 -14.87 -9.18 -21.16
CA LYS A 25 -14.17 -8.74 -19.95
C LYS A 25 -13.05 -7.86 -20.47
N GLU A 26 -13.23 -6.55 -20.41
CA GLU A 26 -12.14 -5.64 -20.67
C GLU A 26 -11.06 -5.96 -19.62
N SER A 27 -9.94 -6.48 -20.10
CA SER A 27 -8.71 -6.51 -19.31
C SER A 27 -8.30 -5.05 -19.16
N ASP A 28 -8.40 -4.54 -17.94
CA ASP A 28 -7.99 -3.19 -17.62
C ASP A 28 -6.46 -3.15 -17.56
N THR A 29 -5.84 -2.74 -18.67
CA THR A 29 -4.39 -2.65 -18.80
C THR A 29 -3.86 -1.24 -18.50
N THR A 30 -4.69 -0.34 -17.96
CA THR A 30 -4.23 1.01 -17.64
C THR A 30 -3.51 1.00 -16.29
N LEU A 31 -2.42 1.75 -16.19
CA LEU A 31 -1.69 1.94 -14.94
C LEU A 31 -2.51 2.70 -13.91
N GLU A 32 -3.29 3.70 -14.35
CA GLU A 32 -4.09 4.54 -13.46
C GLU A 32 -5.17 3.76 -12.70
N GLY A 33 -5.34 4.07 -11.42
CA GLY A 33 -6.34 3.52 -10.52
C GLY A 33 -5.74 3.02 -9.21
N THR A 34 -6.57 2.38 -8.39
CA THR A 34 -6.14 1.75 -7.15
C THR A 34 -5.81 0.27 -7.34
N TRP A 35 -4.67 -0.14 -6.79
CA TRP A 35 -4.12 -1.48 -6.81
C TRP A 35 -3.98 -2.00 -5.39
N ARG A 36 -4.64 -3.10 -5.07
CA ARG A 36 -4.48 -3.79 -3.79
C ARG A 36 -3.25 -4.68 -3.86
N ILE A 37 -2.26 -4.40 -3.02
CA ILE A 37 -1.02 -5.18 -2.96
C ILE A 37 -1.34 -6.55 -2.37
N THR A 38 -0.98 -7.61 -3.07
CA THR A 38 -1.16 -8.99 -2.59
C THR A 38 0.14 -9.61 -2.11
N GLU A 39 1.26 -9.03 -2.53
CA GLU A 39 2.59 -9.53 -2.24
C GLU A 39 3.61 -8.40 -2.35
N MET A 40 4.57 -8.37 -1.43
CA MET A 40 5.77 -7.54 -1.48
C MET A 40 7.00 -8.42 -1.30
N VAL A 41 8.09 -8.01 -1.94
CA VAL A 41 9.42 -8.59 -1.83
C VAL A 41 10.37 -7.47 -1.44
N GLU A 42 11.12 -7.66 -0.37
CA GLU A 42 12.06 -6.69 0.22
C GLU A 42 13.20 -7.47 0.85
N GLY A 43 14.46 -7.12 0.55
CA GLY A 43 15.64 -7.88 1.03
C GLY A 43 15.58 -9.38 0.73
N GLY A 44 14.96 -9.76 -0.39
CA GLY A 44 14.72 -11.16 -0.78
C GLY A 44 13.62 -11.88 0.01
N GLU A 45 13.06 -11.27 1.06
CA GLU A 45 11.95 -11.82 1.82
C GLU A 45 10.60 -11.49 1.19
N LYS A 46 9.65 -12.42 1.27
CA LYS A 46 8.35 -12.31 0.63
C LYS A 46 7.23 -12.24 1.65
N THR A 47 6.48 -11.15 1.62
CA THR A 47 5.30 -10.93 2.47
C THR A 47 4.03 -10.96 1.63
N SER A 48 3.00 -11.67 2.08
CA SER A 48 1.69 -11.77 1.39
C SER A 48 0.59 -11.06 2.18
N PHE A 49 -0.34 -10.42 1.46
CA PHE A 49 -1.42 -9.63 2.05
C PHE A 49 -2.82 -10.14 1.69
N PRO A 50 -3.82 -9.95 2.57
CA PRO A 50 -3.70 -9.37 3.91
C PRO A 50 -2.93 -10.28 4.89
N LYS A 51 -2.26 -9.68 5.89
CA LYS A 51 -1.45 -10.39 6.90
C LYS A 51 -1.92 -10.03 8.31
N GLU A 52 -1.90 -11.00 9.22
CA GLU A 52 -2.04 -10.74 10.66
C GLU A 52 -0.69 -10.27 11.22
N VAL A 53 -0.70 -9.13 11.88
CA VAL A 53 0.48 -8.50 12.49
C VAL A 53 0.15 -8.07 13.92
N ALA A 54 1.16 -8.09 14.78
CA ALA A 54 1.07 -7.49 16.10
C ALA A 54 0.92 -5.98 15.97
N LEU A 55 0.19 -5.36 16.91
CA LEU A 55 0.03 -3.91 16.89
C LEU A 55 1.33 -3.22 17.28
N SER A 56 2.13 -3.83 18.16
CA SER A 56 3.47 -3.34 18.47
C SER A 56 4.37 -3.33 17.24
N ASP A 57 4.29 -4.29 16.34
CA ASP A 57 5.13 -4.32 15.13
C ASP A 57 4.81 -3.16 14.15
N LEU A 58 3.66 -2.50 14.30
CA LEU A 58 3.26 -1.37 13.45
C LEU A 58 3.67 -0.01 14.01
N PHE A 59 3.91 0.08 15.31
CA PHE A 59 4.16 1.33 16.05
C PHE A 59 5.35 1.23 16.99
N GLY A 60 6.08 0.12 16.93
CA GLY A 60 7.23 -0.17 17.78
C GLY A 60 8.30 0.84 17.48
N GLU A 61 8.85 1.41 18.55
CA GLU A 61 10.02 2.27 18.49
C GLU A 61 11.13 1.47 17.82
N ASP A 62 11.82 2.07 16.85
CA ASP A 62 13.09 1.56 16.36
C ASP A 62 13.92 1.22 17.61
N GLU A 63 14.29 -0.05 17.76
CA GLU A 63 15.28 -0.46 18.74
C GLU A 63 16.60 0.13 18.26
N ASP A 64 16.78 1.44 18.43
CA ASP A 64 18.09 2.07 18.43
C ASP A 64 18.83 1.50 19.63
N GLU A 65 19.45 0.35 19.37
CA GLU A 65 20.67 -0.11 20.02
C GLU A 65 21.61 1.11 20.12
N ASP A 66 21.63 1.78 21.27
CA ASP A 66 22.84 2.31 21.91
C ASP A 66 22.50 3.29 23.05
N GLU A 67 21.99 2.77 24.18
CA GLU A 67 22.29 3.39 25.47
C GLU A 67 22.88 2.35 26.42
N GLU A 68 24.20 2.17 26.31
CA GLU A 68 25.09 1.69 27.38
C GLU A 68 25.05 2.68 28.56
N TYR A 69 23.89 2.87 29.21
CA TYR A 69 23.83 3.37 30.57
C TYR A 69 23.73 2.18 31.50
N GLY A 70 24.91 1.72 31.96
CA GLY A 70 25.06 0.76 33.04
C GLY A 70 24.42 1.24 34.33
N ILE A 71 23.11 1.06 34.43
CA ILE A 71 22.38 1.04 35.68
C ILE A 71 22.05 -0.43 35.92
N ASP A 72 22.86 -1.07 36.77
CA ASP A 72 22.55 -2.37 37.37
C ASP A 72 21.27 -2.21 38.24
N ASN A 73 20.10 -2.19 37.61
CA ASN A 73 18.83 -2.37 38.29
C ASN A 73 18.53 -3.87 38.30
N ASP A 74 18.97 -4.50 39.37
CA ASP A 74 18.76 -5.91 39.77
C ASP A 74 17.28 -6.21 40.12
N ASP A 75 16.32 -5.48 39.55
CA ASP A 75 14.89 -5.72 39.70
C ASP A 75 14.36 -6.22 38.35
N GLU A 76 14.31 -7.54 38.22
CA GLU A 76 13.54 -8.26 37.19
C GLU A 76 12.05 -7.94 37.37
N ASP A 77 11.64 -6.71 37.02
CA ASP A 77 10.24 -6.39 36.79
C ASP A 77 9.85 -7.13 35.51
N GLU A 78 9.33 -8.35 35.67
CA GLU A 78 8.62 -9.09 34.62
C GLU A 78 7.61 -8.13 34.01
N GLU A 79 7.86 -7.66 32.78
CA GLU A 79 6.88 -6.88 32.05
C GLU A 79 5.56 -7.66 32.06
N PRO A 80 4.44 -6.99 32.36
CA PRO A 80 3.16 -7.69 32.40
C PRO A 80 2.95 -8.37 31.05
N ASP A 81 2.71 -9.69 31.07
CA ASP A 81 2.27 -10.52 29.94
C ASP A 81 0.92 -9.98 29.40
N THR A 82 0.91 -8.80 28.80
CA THR A 82 -0.24 -8.28 28.09
C THR A 82 -0.21 -8.91 26.71
N PRO A 83 -1.23 -9.72 26.35
CA PRO A 83 -1.26 -10.32 25.03
C PRO A 83 -1.32 -9.22 23.99
N ASP A 84 -0.41 -9.31 23.03
CA ASP A 84 -0.34 -8.38 21.92
C ASP A 84 -1.65 -8.37 21.12
N VAL A 85 -2.02 -7.19 20.65
CA VAL A 85 -3.25 -6.99 19.90
C VAL A 85 -2.98 -7.31 18.44
N MET A 86 -3.45 -8.47 17.98
CA MET A 86 -3.33 -8.83 16.57
C MET A 86 -4.33 -8.03 15.71
N VAL A 87 -3.84 -7.44 14.63
CA VAL A 87 -4.63 -6.75 13.61
C VAL A 87 -4.38 -7.34 12.23
N THR A 88 -5.30 -7.12 11.28
CA THR A 88 -5.07 -7.47 9.88
C THR A 88 -4.62 -6.25 9.09
N LEU A 89 -3.47 -6.34 8.44
CA LEU A 89 -2.89 -5.29 7.60
C LEU A 89 -3.08 -5.62 6.11
N GLN A 90 -3.42 -4.60 5.32
CA GLN A 90 -3.54 -4.65 3.87
C GLN A 90 -3.04 -3.33 3.25
N HIS A 91 -2.10 -3.40 2.30
CA HIS A 91 -1.64 -2.20 1.60
C HIS A 91 -2.31 -1.98 0.25
N TYR A 92 -2.36 -0.71 -0.16
CA TYR A 92 -2.83 -0.29 -1.47
C TYR A 92 -1.92 0.76 -2.07
N LEU A 93 -1.80 0.73 -3.39
CA LEU A 93 -1.13 1.72 -4.22
C LEU A 93 -2.18 2.42 -5.10
N GLN A 94 -2.22 3.74 -5.11
CA GLN A 94 -3.03 4.50 -6.05
C GLN A 94 -2.14 5.34 -6.96
N LEU A 95 -2.34 5.19 -8.28
CA LEU A 95 -1.68 5.99 -9.31
C LEU A 95 -2.76 6.78 -10.03
N LYS A 96 -2.78 8.10 -9.87
CA LYS A 96 -3.87 8.93 -10.41
C LYS A 96 -3.43 10.37 -10.63
N ASP A 97 -3.72 10.92 -11.81
CA ASP A 97 -3.48 12.33 -12.13
C ASP A 97 -2.02 12.81 -11.88
N GLY A 98 -1.03 11.92 -12.07
CA GLY A 98 0.39 12.19 -11.81
C GLY A 98 0.83 12.14 -10.35
N THR A 99 -0.06 11.71 -9.44
CA THR A 99 0.20 11.51 -8.02
C THR A 99 0.16 10.03 -7.67
N ILE A 100 1.15 9.60 -6.89
CA ILE A 100 1.24 8.26 -6.31
C ILE A 100 0.90 8.36 -4.82
N LYS A 101 0.11 7.41 -4.31
CA LYS A 101 -0.25 7.35 -2.89
C LYS A 101 -0.17 5.92 -2.39
N PHE A 102 0.43 5.72 -1.23
CA PHE A 102 0.46 4.47 -0.50
C PHE A 102 -0.51 4.54 0.67
N PHE A 103 -1.36 3.53 0.77
CA PHE A 103 -2.33 3.42 1.86
C PHE A 103 -2.11 2.14 2.65
N GLY A 104 -2.30 2.23 3.96
CA GLY A 104 -2.48 1.10 4.85
C GLY A 104 -3.95 0.95 5.22
N GLU A 105 -4.43 -0.29 5.26
CA GLU A 105 -5.73 -0.64 5.83
C GLU A 105 -5.48 -1.59 7.00
N ILE A 106 -5.99 -1.19 8.17
CA ILE A 106 -5.95 -1.99 9.39
C ILE A 106 -7.37 -2.42 9.71
N SER A 107 -7.56 -3.70 9.98
CA SER A 107 -8.82 -4.23 10.49
C SER A 107 -8.65 -4.89 11.85
N TYR A 108 -9.59 -4.58 12.76
CA TYR A 108 -9.70 -5.16 14.09
C TYR A 108 -11.17 -5.42 14.42
N GLY A 109 -11.51 -6.67 14.71
CA GLY A 109 -12.90 -7.09 14.89
C GLY A 109 -13.73 -6.88 13.62
N GLU A 110 -14.78 -6.06 13.71
CA GLU A 110 -15.65 -5.69 12.58
C GLU A 110 -15.33 -4.31 12.00
N LYS A 111 -14.29 -3.63 12.52
CA LYS A 111 -13.89 -2.29 12.07
C LYS A 111 -12.67 -2.35 11.17
N THR A 112 -12.61 -1.37 10.28
CA THR A 112 -11.56 -1.20 9.30
C THR A 112 -11.26 0.28 9.17
N TRP A 113 -9.98 0.63 9.12
CA TRP A 113 -9.48 1.98 8.95
C TRP A 113 -8.48 1.98 7.80
N VAL A 114 -8.59 2.98 6.93
CA VAL A 114 -7.62 3.22 5.85
C VAL A 114 -6.91 4.52 6.17
N PHE A 115 -5.59 4.57 6.04
CA PHE A 115 -4.81 5.79 6.26
C PHE A 115 -3.81 5.95 5.12
N LEU A 116 -3.49 7.20 4.82
CA LEU A 116 -2.43 7.55 3.88
C LEU A 116 -1.10 7.37 4.62
N MET A 117 -0.22 6.53 4.08
CA MET A 117 1.13 6.32 4.62
C MET A 117 2.10 7.30 3.98
N ASP A 118 1.97 7.48 2.67
CA ASP A 118 2.92 8.24 1.87
C ASP A 118 2.27 8.74 0.57
N GLU A 119 2.75 9.88 0.07
CA GLU A 119 2.29 10.53 -1.15
C GLU A 119 3.47 11.17 -1.90
N GLY A 120 3.51 10.96 -3.21
CA GLY A 120 4.51 11.55 -4.07
C GLY A 120 3.99 11.91 -5.46
N LYS A 121 4.89 12.40 -6.30
CA LYS A 121 4.65 12.60 -7.73
C LYS A 121 5.17 11.40 -8.50
N TYR A 122 4.53 11.08 -9.62
CA TYR A 122 5.10 10.10 -10.54
C TYR A 122 4.97 10.53 -12.00
N THR A 123 5.94 10.07 -12.80
CA THR A 123 5.89 10.12 -14.26
C THR A 123 6.06 8.71 -14.84
N VAL A 124 5.68 8.54 -16.10
CA VAL A 124 5.74 7.25 -16.79
C VAL A 124 6.42 7.41 -18.14
N ASP A 125 7.48 6.64 -18.38
CA ASP A 125 8.07 6.45 -19.69
C ASP A 125 8.16 4.96 -20.01
N GLY A 126 7.45 4.52 -21.05
CA GLY A 126 7.35 3.10 -21.39
C GLY A 126 6.81 2.24 -20.23
N ASN A 127 7.64 1.31 -19.75
CA ASN A 127 7.34 0.40 -18.65
C ASN A 127 8.02 0.82 -17.32
N THR A 128 8.43 2.08 -17.23
CA THR A 128 9.12 2.65 -16.08
C THR A 128 8.26 3.73 -15.43
N ILE A 129 8.21 3.72 -14.10
CA ILE A 129 7.62 4.75 -13.24
C ILE A 129 8.79 5.42 -12.53
N SER A 130 8.88 6.75 -12.63
CA SER A 130 9.82 7.54 -11.85
C SER A 130 9.03 8.29 -10.80
N ILE A 131 9.43 8.14 -9.53
CA ILE A 131 8.73 8.69 -8.37
C ILE A 131 9.64 9.73 -7.72
N THR A 132 9.03 10.82 -7.30
CA THR A 132 9.68 11.87 -6.52
C THR A 132 8.83 12.09 -5.28
N TYR A 133 9.45 11.93 -4.13
CA TYR A 133 8.85 12.26 -2.84
C TYR A 133 9.27 13.69 -2.49
N ASP A 134 8.33 14.47 -1.99
CA ASP A 134 8.67 15.79 -1.47
C ASP A 134 9.37 15.52 -0.12
N GLU A 135 10.70 15.65 -0.06
CA GLU A 135 11.42 15.64 1.22
C GLU A 135 10.86 16.80 2.05
N GLU A 136 10.16 16.48 3.15
CA GLU A 136 9.87 17.50 4.15
C GLU A 136 11.24 17.91 4.71
N GLU A 137 11.63 19.19 4.53
CA GLU A 137 12.82 19.77 5.15
C GLU A 137 12.81 19.35 6.62
N GLU A 138 13.67 18.41 7.01
CA GLU A 138 13.98 18.23 8.42
C GLU A 138 14.59 19.56 8.86
N GLU A 139 13.82 20.35 9.63
CA GLU A 139 14.38 21.50 10.34
C GLU A 139 15.40 20.94 11.33
N ASP A 140 16.63 20.76 10.86
CA ASP A 140 17.82 20.54 11.67
C ASP A 140 17.94 21.75 12.62
N GLU A 141 17.31 21.67 13.79
CA GLU A 141 17.42 22.65 14.88
C GLU A 141 18.81 22.63 15.55
N GLU A 142 19.86 22.11 14.91
CA GLU A 142 21.24 22.16 15.39
C GLU A 142 22.17 22.79 14.34
N ALA A 143 21.84 24.00 13.91
CA ALA A 143 22.75 24.89 13.20
C ALA A 143 23.91 25.34 14.11
N GLU A 144 24.93 24.49 14.30
CA GLU A 144 26.28 24.92 14.67
C GLU A 144 26.83 25.79 13.53
N ALA A 145 27.02 27.07 13.86
CA ALA A 145 27.35 28.12 12.92
C ALA A 145 28.67 27.86 12.19
N GLY A 146 28.59 27.62 10.88
CA GLY A 146 29.66 27.99 9.96
C GLY A 146 30.11 26.91 8.98
N ALA A 147 29.24 26.56 8.03
CA ALA A 147 29.67 26.11 6.71
C ALA A 147 28.68 26.67 5.69
N GLU A 148 29.15 27.54 4.79
CA GLU A 148 28.44 27.81 3.54
C GLU A 148 28.64 26.57 2.67
N ASP A 149 27.72 25.63 2.75
CA ASP A 149 27.64 24.51 1.80
C ASP A 149 26.51 24.82 0.82
N GLU A 150 26.87 25.16 -0.43
CA GLU A 150 25.93 25.25 -1.55
C GLU A 150 25.69 23.84 -2.11
N GLY A 151 25.17 22.94 -1.26
CA GLY A 151 24.70 21.62 -1.69
C GLY A 151 23.39 21.81 -2.45
N GLU A 152 23.39 21.49 -3.75
CA GLU A 152 22.13 21.34 -4.49
C GLU A 152 21.36 20.19 -3.83
N GLU A 153 20.22 20.50 -3.22
CA GLU A 153 19.22 19.51 -2.79
C GLU A 153 18.86 18.65 -4.00
N SER A 154 19.37 17.42 -4.03
CA SER A 154 19.05 16.48 -5.09
C SER A 154 17.79 15.74 -4.68
N GLU A 155 16.64 16.12 -5.25
CA GLU A 155 15.39 15.34 -5.15
C GLU A 155 15.71 13.86 -5.44
N GLU A 156 15.55 12.98 -4.45
CA GLU A 156 15.75 11.55 -4.65
C GLU A 156 14.67 11.03 -5.62
N VAL A 157 15.11 10.37 -6.70
CA VAL A 157 14.20 9.83 -7.72
C VAL A 157 14.28 8.31 -7.71
N THR A 158 13.27 7.67 -7.12
CA THR A 158 13.14 6.22 -7.15
C THR A 158 12.57 5.77 -8.51
N VAL A 159 13.15 4.71 -9.08
CA VAL A 159 12.77 4.21 -10.41
C VAL A 159 12.24 2.78 -10.35
N TRP A 160 10.97 2.60 -10.71
CA TRP A 160 10.33 1.28 -10.77
C TRP A 160 10.05 0.83 -12.18
N THR A 161 10.19 -0.46 -12.43
CA THR A 161 9.73 -1.12 -13.66
C THR A 161 8.45 -1.88 -13.40
N TYR A 162 7.52 -1.91 -14.36
CA TYR A 162 6.24 -2.58 -14.17
C TYR A 162 5.76 -3.39 -15.39
N VAL A 163 4.95 -4.42 -15.12
CA VAL A 163 4.26 -5.23 -16.13
C VAL A 163 2.81 -5.47 -15.71
N ILE A 164 1.86 -5.03 -16.56
CA ILE A 164 0.42 -5.26 -16.35
C ILE A 164 -0.05 -6.46 -17.18
N THR A 165 -0.64 -7.45 -16.50
CA THR A 165 -1.28 -8.60 -17.11
C THR A 165 -2.71 -8.74 -16.61
N GLY A 166 -3.69 -8.37 -17.46
CA GLY A 166 -5.09 -8.37 -17.03
C GLY A 166 -5.32 -7.32 -15.95
N LYS A 167 -5.77 -7.72 -14.76
CA LYS A 167 -5.96 -6.81 -13.61
C LYS A 167 -4.79 -6.84 -12.62
N THR A 168 -3.69 -7.46 -12.98
CA THR A 168 -2.53 -7.60 -12.09
C THR A 168 -1.40 -6.73 -12.59
N ILE A 169 -0.76 -5.99 -11.69
CA ILE A 169 0.50 -5.30 -11.92
C ILE A 169 1.59 -5.99 -11.10
N ASN A 170 2.75 -6.18 -11.71
CA ASN A 170 3.98 -6.57 -11.02
C ASN A 170 4.94 -5.40 -11.17
N ILE A 171 5.51 -4.94 -10.07
CA ILE A 171 6.44 -3.82 -10.00
C ILE A 171 7.75 -4.34 -9.40
N SER A 172 8.88 -3.89 -9.94
CA SER A 172 10.22 -4.20 -9.44
C SER A 172 11.10 -2.96 -9.47
N SER A 173 11.86 -2.77 -8.40
CA SER A 173 12.94 -1.79 -8.25
C SER A 173 14.26 -2.56 -8.10
N PRO A 174 15.37 -2.12 -8.72
CA PRO A 174 16.67 -2.57 -8.25
C PRO A 174 16.82 -2.19 -6.77
N ASP A 175 17.42 -3.09 -5.99
CA ASP A 175 17.86 -2.74 -4.64
C ASP A 175 19.14 -1.88 -4.78
N GLU A 176 19.23 -0.78 -4.02
CA GLU A 176 20.35 0.16 -4.16
C GLU A 176 21.62 -0.37 -3.48
N ASP A 177 21.47 -1.29 -2.52
CA ASP A 177 22.55 -1.77 -1.67
C ASP A 177 23.10 -3.15 -2.05
N ASP A 178 22.36 -3.95 -2.84
CA ASP A 178 22.83 -5.26 -3.29
C ASP A 178 22.33 -5.60 -4.71
N ASP A 179 23.26 -5.71 -5.67
CA ASP A 179 22.97 -5.98 -7.09
C ASP A 179 22.21 -7.31 -7.34
N ASP A 180 22.21 -8.20 -6.35
CA ASP A 180 21.56 -9.53 -6.40
C ASP A 180 20.14 -9.54 -5.82
N ASP A 181 19.73 -8.49 -5.08
CA ASP A 181 18.39 -8.38 -4.51
C ASP A 181 17.51 -7.40 -5.31
N THR A 182 16.23 -7.72 -5.41
CA THR A 182 15.25 -6.88 -6.09
C THR A 182 14.04 -6.71 -5.21
N SER A 183 13.76 -5.47 -4.84
CA SER A 183 12.50 -5.12 -4.19
C SER A 183 11.37 -5.07 -5.21
N GLY A 184 10.16 -5.42 -4.80
CA GLY A 184 9.03 -5.46 -5.72
C GLY A 184 7.69 -5.73 -5.07
N MET A 185 6.64 -5.58 -5.86
CA MET A 185 5.28 -5.85 -5.40
C MET A 185 4.41 -6.42 -6.52
N THR A 186 3.48 -7.28 -6.13
CA THR A 186 2.38 -7.72 -6.99
C THR A 186 1.08 -7.16 -6.43
N ALA A 187 0.30 -6.52 -7.29
CA ALA A 187 -0.97 -5.92 -6.89
C ALA A 187 -2.09 -6.20 -7.90
N VAL A 188 -3.34 -6.15 -7.43
CA VAL A 188 -4.54 -6.39 -8.23
C VAL A 188 -5.42 -5.14 -8.25
N LYS A 189 -5.90 -4.76 -9.43
CA LYS A 189 -6.73 -3.59 -9.63
C LYS A 189 -8.08 -3.73 -8.92
N VAL A 190 -8.41 -2.72 -8.13
CA VAL A 190 -9.64 -2.62 -7.33
C VAL A 190 -10.32 -1.28 -7.60
N ALA A 191 -11.50 -1.05 -7.00
CA ALA A 191 -12.19 0.22 -7.15
C ALA A 191 -11.52 1.30 -6.28
N ASP A 192 -11.40 2.53 -6.80
CA ASP A 192 -10.86 3.69 -6.05
C ASP A 192 -11.58 3.92 -4.71
N SER A 193 -12.84 3.50 -4.60
CA SER A 193 -13.65 3.65 -3.37
C SER A 193 -13.07 2.94 -2.16
N VAL A 194 -12.15 1.98 -2.32
CA VAL A 194 -11.53 1.28 -1.18
C VAL A 194 -10.57 2.18 -0.40
N VAL A 195 -10.11 3.30 -1.00
CA VAL A 195 -9.19 4.27 -0.36
C VAL A 195 -9.73 5.70 -0.37
N ALA A 196 -11.04 5.90 -0.60
CA ALA A 196 -11.59 7.23 -0.88
C ALA A 196 -11.64 8.19 0.33
N GLU A 197 -11.48 7.68 1.54
CA GLU A 197 -11.63 8.45 2.79
C GLU A 197 -10.62 7.96 3.83
N PRO A 198 -9.30 8.24 3.65
CA PRO A 198 -8.33 7.91 4.66
C PRO A 198 -8.62 8.68 5.96
N VAL A 199 -8.52 8.01 7.09
CA VAL A 199 -8.59 8.62 8.42
C VAL A 199 -7.23 9.19 8.80
N ASP A 200 -7.25 10.23 9.60
CA ASP A 200 -6.06 10.80 10.23
C ASP A 200 -5.40 9.77 11.17
N PRO A 201 -4.06 9.65 11.22
CA PRO A 201 -3.38 8.67 12.08
C PRO A 201 -3.73 8.78 13.57
N LEU A 202 -3.90 9.99 14.11
CA LEU A 202 -4.27 10.19 15.52
C LEU A 202 -5.74 9.80 15.75
N GLN A 203 -6.61 10.10 14.79
CA GLN A 203 -8.01 9.65 14.84
C GLN A 203 -8.08 8.12 14.82
N PHE A 204 -7.33 7.47 13.92
CA PHE A 204 -7.21 6.01 13.86
C PHE A 204 -6.80 5.43 15.21
N LEU A 205 -5.71 5.92 15.80
CA LEU A 205 -5.18 5.38 17.06
C LEU A 205 -6.21 5.50 18.19
N ALA A 206 -6.87 6.66 18.29
CA ALA A 206 -7.92 6.88 19.28
C ALA A 206 -9.11 5.91 19.11
N GLU A 207 -9.54 5.66 17.87
CA GLU A 207 -10.63 4.75 17.57
C GLU A 207 -10.27 3.28 17.79
N LEU A 208 -9.03 2.90 17.48
CA LEU A 208 -8.52 1.54 17.70
C LEU A 208 -8.44 1.23 19.20
N ILE A 209 -7.83 2.12 19.99
CA ILE A 209 -7.77 1.97 21.46
C ILE A 209 -9.18 1.84 22.06
N ALA A 210 -10.12 2.68 21.62
CA ALA A 210 -11.50 2.59 22.09
C ALA A 210 -12.16 1.25 21.74
N GLU A 211 -11.85 0.68 20.57
CA GLU A 211 -12.37 -0.63 20.17
C GLU A 211 -11.71 -1.78 20.94
N ILE A 212 -10.41 -1.71 21.22
CA ILE A 212 -9.69 -2.68 22.06
C ILE A 212 -10.29 -2.68 23.47
N LEU A 213 -10.44 -1.52 24.09
CA LEU A 213 -11.01 -1.39 25.45
C LEU A 213 -12.45 -1.91 25.54
N LYS A 214 -13.24 -1.78 24.47
CA LYS A 214 -14.60 -2.30 24.41
C LYS A 214 -14.65 -3.83 24.32
N ASN A 215 -13.64 -4.45 23.72
CA ASN A 215 -13.55 -5.90 23.56
C ASN A 215 -12.70 -6.58 24.65
N ALA A 216 -12.08 -5.80 25.54
CA ALA A 216 -11.37 -6.33 26.69
C ALA A 216 -12.33 -7.10 27.61
N PRO A 217 -11.94 -8.29 28.12
CA PRO A 217 -12.76 -9.03 29.06
C PRO A 217 -12.97 -8.19 30.34
N GLU A 218 -14.21 -8.11 30.84
CA GLU A 218 -14.49 -7.51 32.14
C GLU A 218 -13.68 -8.27 33.21
N SER A 219 -12.72 -7.58 33.83
CA SER A 219 -11.89 -8.08 34.94
C SER A 219 -12.68 -8.20 36.24
#